data_AF-A0A7X6PWP9-F1
#
_entry.id   AF-A0A7X6PWP9-F1
#
_cell.length_a   1.000
_cell.length_b   1.000
_cell.length_c   1.000
_cell.angle_alpha   90.00
_cell.angle_beta   90.00
_cell.angle_gamma   90.00
#
_symmetry.space_group_name_H-M   'P 1'
#
loop_
_entity.id
_entity.type
_entity.pdbx_description
1 polymer ?
#
loop_
_entity_poly.entity_id
_entity_poly.type
_entity_poly.pdbx_seq_one_letter_code
_entity_poly.pdbx_strand_id
1 'polypeptide(L)'
;MRISTENKKTIPSQILNLFWEYTPESIDIETHKDLIIGRVAEMGSWDSMKWLLKTYSREQILSFLNKKGIKALPLRELNYWLLMVGVSSEEREQIINKKSESNHVWNNRYSY
;
A
#
# COMPACT_ATOMS: atom_id res chain seq x y z
N MET A 1 -20.32 -32.64 -10.35
CA MET A 1 -20.24 -31.18 -10.55
C MET A 1 -18.89 -30.72 -10.01
N ARG A 2 -17.97 -30.27 -10.87
CA ARG A 2 -16.65 -29.76 -10.47
C ARG A 2 -16.82 -28.34 -9.95
N ILE A 3 -16.35 -28.03 -8.74
CA ILE A 3 -15.87 -26.68 -8.41
C ILE A 3 -14.56 -26.86 -7.67
N SER A 4 -13.49 -26.48 -8.34
CA SER A 4 -12.11 -26.47 -7.86
C SER A 4 -12.04 -25.72 -6.53
N THR A 5 -11.54 -26.38 -5.48
CA THR A 5 -11.14 -25.69 -4.25
C THR A 5 -9.89 -24.89 -4.55
N GLU A 6 -10.07 -23.70 -5.14
CA GLU A 6 -9.01 -22.74 -5.32
C GLU A 6 -8.44 -22.39 -3.95
N ASN A 7 -7.11 -22.44 -3.89
CA ASN A 7 -6.27 -22.24 -2.73
C ASN A 7 -6.57 -20.86 -2.12
N LYS A 8 -7.47 -20.80 -1.13
CA LYS A 8 -7.87 -19.56 -0.46
C LYS A 8 -6.64 -19.04 0.30
N LYS A 9 -5.90 -18.11 -0.29
CA LYS A 9 -4.73 -17.48 0.36
C LYS A 9 -5.21 -16.86 1.67
N THR A 10 -4.81 -17.45 2.78
CA THR A 10 -5.14 -16.95 4.12
C THR A 10 -4.21 -15.80 4.47
N ILE A 11 -4.77 -14.72 4.99
CA ILE A 11 -4.00 -13.59 5.53
C ILE A 11 -3.37 -14.03 6.86
N PRO A 12 -2.04 -13.93 7.04
CA PRO A 12 -1.40 -14.27 8.30
C PRO A 12 -1.88 -13.37 9.45
N SER A 13 -1.93 -13.91 10.67
CA SER A 13 -2.35 -13.17 11.88
C SER A 13 -1.55 -11.88 12.10
N GLN A 14 -0.24 -11.90 11.87
CA GLN A 14 0.61 -10.71 11.95
C GLN A 14 0.17 -9.57 11.02
N ILE A 15 -0.44 -9.89 9.87
CA ILE A 15 -1.00 -8.90 8.95
C ILE A 15 -2.36 -8.45 9.46
N LEU A 16 -3.20 -9.38 9.93
CA LEU A 16 -4.52 -9.08 10.49
C LEU A 16 -4.43 -8.14 11.71
N ASN A 17 -3.36 -8.22 12.49
CA ASN A 17 -3.10 -7.31 13.62
C ASN A 17 -2.97 -5.84 13.20
N LEU A 18 -2.70 -5.55 11.92
CA LEU A 18 -2.68 -4.18 11.40
C LEU A 18 -4.08 -3.59 11.18
N PHE A 19 -5.14 -4.41 11.31
CA PHE A 19 -6.54 -4.07 11.01
C PHE A 19 -7.41 -4.21 12.27
N TRP A 20 -6.96 -3.65 13.39
CA TRP A 20 -7.65 -3.74 14.68
C TRP A 20 -9.06 -3.13 14.66
N GLU A 21 -9.37 -2.28 13.67
CA GLU A 21 -10.69 -1.69 13.47
C GLU A 21 -11.65 -2.55 12.63
N TYR A 22 -11.19 -3.68 12.09
CA TYR A 22 -11.97 -4.58 11.25
C TYR A 22 -12.12 -5.96 11.89
N THR A 23 -13.26 -6.60 11.64
CA THR A 23 -13.43 -8.03 11.90
C THR A 23 -12.52 -8.83 10.96
N PRO A 24 -11.57 -9.65 11.45
CA PRO A 24 -10.60 -10.35 10.60
C PRO A 24 -11.22 -11.18 9.48
N GLU A 25 -12.38 -11.81 9.75
CA GLU A 25 -13.11 -12.65 8.80
C GLU A 25 -13.75 -11.84 7.66
N SER A 26 -13.89 -10.53 7.81
CA SER A 26 -14.42 -9.64 6.77
C SER A 26 -13.37 -9.21 5.75
N ILE A 27 -12.08 -9.39 6.05
CA ILE A 27 -10.99 -8.98 5.17
C ILE A 27 -10.68 -10.09 4.16
N ASP A 28 -11.25 -9.96 2.98
CA ASP A 28 -10.87 -10.76 1.82
C ASP A 28 -9.59 -10.24 1.13
N ILE A 29 -8.66 -11.15 0.84
CA ILE A 29 -7.32 -10.84 0.33
C ILE A 29 -7.32 -10.26 -1.09
N GLU A 30 -8.25 -10.68 -1.95
CA GLU A 30 -8.31 -10.18 -3.33
C GLU A 30 -9.19 -8.94 -3.43
N THR A 31 -10.37 -8.99 -2.80
CA THR A 31 -11.37 -7.90 -2.83
C THR A 31 -10.87 -6.65 -2.11
N HIS A 32 -10.19 -6.81 -0.98
CA HIS A 32 -9.68 -5.70 -0.16
C HIS A 32 -8.19 -5.44 -0.38
N LYS A 33 -7.65 -5.84 -1.53
CA LYS A 33 -6.22 -5.66 -1.87
C LYS A 33 -5.71 -4.24 -1.60
N ASP A 34 -6.43 -3.20 -2.04
CA ASP A 34 -5.97 -1.82 -1.86
C ASP A 34 -5.88 -1.40 -0.39
N LEU A 35 -6.82 -1.88 0.44
CA LEU A 35 -6.80 -1.67 1.89
C LEU A 35 -5.57 -2.36 2.50
N ILE A 36 -5.31 -3.60 2.08
CA ILE A 36 -4.20 -4.41 2.59
C ILE A 36 -2.85 -3.81 2.19
N ILE A 37 -2.68 -3.48 0.90
CA ILE A 37 -1.47 -2.84 0.39
C ILE A 37 -1.23 -1.52 1.12
N GLY A 38 -2.24 -0.67 1.25
CA GLY A 38 -2.10 0.62 1.91
C GLY A 38 -1.64 0.49 3.37
N ARG A 39 -2.32 -0.37 4.15
CA ARG A 39 -2.01 -0.54 5.57
C ARG A 39 -0.61 -1.12 5.80
N VAL A 40 -0.23 -2.15 5.05
CA VAL A 40 1.12 -2.72 5.16
C VAL A 40 2.17 -1.74 4.66
N ALA A 41 1.87 -0.97 3.60
CA ALA A 41 2.79 -0.01 3.05
C ALA A 41 3.05 1.18 3.98
N GLU A 42 2.06 1.57 4.78
CA GLU A 42 2.12 2.68 5.72
C GLU A 42 2.85 2.32 7.02
N MET A 43 2.54 1.15 7.62
CA MET A 43 3.01 0.82 8.97
C MET A 43 3.42 -0.64 9.17
N GLY A 44 3.64 -1.39 8.08
CA GLY A 44 4.06 -2.78 8.15
C GLY A 44 5.48 -2.95 8.69
N SER A 45 5.71 -4.04 9.44
CA SER A 45 7.05 -4.50 9.78
C SER A 45 7.77 -5.06 8.54
N TRP A 46 9.07 -5.33 8.65
CA TRP A 46 9.83 -5.99 7.59
C TRP A 46 9.20 -7.32 7.13
N ASP A 47 8.67 -8.12 8.06
CA ASP A 47 7.99 -9.36 7.73
C ASP A 47 6.68 -9.12 6.98
N SER A 48 5.92 -8.10 7.37
CA SER A 48 4.71 -7.69 6.64
C SER A 48 5.02 -7.23 5.21
N MET A 49 6.11 -6.48 5.04
CA MET A 49 6.56 -6.00 3.73
C MET A 49 6.98 -7.16 2.82
N LYS A 50 7.76 -8.12 3.34
CA LYS A 50 8.12 -9.35 2.60
C LYS A 50 6.89 -10.15 2.22
N TRP A 51 5.91 -10.26 3.10
CA TRP A 51 4.65 -10.92 2.81
C TRP A 51 3.89 -10.20 1.68
N LEU A 52 3.84 -8.86 1.71
CA LEU A 52 3.15 -8.08 0.70
C LEU A 52 3.72 -8.32 -0.70
N LEU A 53 5.06 -8.26 -0.83
CA LEU A 53 5.79 -8.48 -2.07
C LEU A 53 5.65 -9.91 -2.62
N LYS A 54 5.40 -10.90 -1.75
CA LYS A 54 5.11 -12.29 -2.16
C LYS A 54 3.64 -12.50 -2.54
N THR A 55 2.74 -11.71 -1.97
CA THR A 55 1.30 -11.91 -2.07
C THR A 55 0.72 -11.23 -3.29
N TYR A 56 1.14 -9.98 -3.54
CA TYR A 56 0.68 -9.18 -4.66
C TYR A 56 1.79 -8.98 -5.68
N SER A 57 1.41 -9.06 -6.95
CA SER A 57 2.31 -8.74 -8.05
C SER A 57 2.75 -7.27 -7.99
N ARG A 58 3.88 -7.01 -8.63
CA ARG A 58 4.41 -5.67 -8.85
C ARG A 58 3.35 -4.74 -9.45
N GLU A 59 2.60 -5.22 -10.44
CA GLU A 59 1.58 -4.45 -11.17
C GLU A 59 0.41 -4.07 -10.26
N GLN A 60 0.02 -4.97 -9.35
CA GLN A 60 -1.03 -4.69 -8.37
C GLN A 60 -0.59 -3.61 -7.37
N ILE A 61 0.64 -3.68 -6.87
CA ILE A 61 1.20 -2.68 -5.96
C ILE A 61 1.34 -1.33 -6.67
N LEU A 62 1.91 -1.33 -7.89
CA LEU A 62 2.05 -0.11 -8.69
C LEU A 62 0.69 0.54 -9.01
N SER A 63 -0.32 -0.27 -9.34
CA SER A 63 -1.70 0.22 -9.53
C SER A 63 -2.23 0.92 -8.28
N PHE A 64 -1.97 0.38 -7.08
CA PHE A 64 -2.34 1.03 -5.83
C PHE A 64 -1.59 2.35 -5.64
N LEU A 65 -0.27 2.36 -5.84
CA LEU A 65 0.56 3.57 -5.67
C LEU A 65 0.09 4.70 -6.59
N ASN A 66 -0.23 4.39 -7.85
CA ASN A 66 -0.72 5.36 -8.83
C ASN A 66 -2.11 5.90 -8.51
N LYS A 67 -3.03 5.04 -8.04
CA LYS A 67 -4.43 5.44 -7.77
C LYS A 67 -4.59 6.14 -6.42
N LYS A 68 -3.89 5.66 -5.39
CA LYS A 68 -4.15 6.01 -3.98
C LYS A 68 -2.88 6.40 -3.22
N GLY A 69 -1.71 5.91 -3.61
CA GLY A 69 -0.45 6.08 -2.86
C GLY A 69 -0.10 7.53 -2.51
N ILE A 70 -0.28 8.46 -3.44
CA ILE A 70 0.01 9.90 -3.21
C ILE A 70 -0.81 10.46 -2.03
N LYS A 71 -2.06 10.01 -1.85
CA LYS A 71 -2.94 10.47 -0.77
C LYS A 71 -2.80 9.62 0.49
N ALA A 72 -2.63 8.31 0.33
CA ALA A 72 -2.71 7.33 1.41
C ALA A 72 -1.40 7.14 2.18
N LEU A 73 -0.23 7.40 1.57
CA LEU A 73 1.06 7.09 2.19
C LEU A 73 1.84 8.35 2.56
N PRO A 74 2.60 8.36 3.67
CA PRO A 74 3.65 9.34 3.92
C PRO A 74 4.68 9.41 2.78
N LEU A 75 5.36 10.55 2.63
CA LEU A 75 6.33 10.81 1.55
C LEU A 75 7.43 9.75 1.48
N ARG A 76 8.01 9.41 2.64
CA ARG A 76 9.07 8.41 2.79
C ARG A 76 8.60 7.03 2.31
N GLU A 77 7.40 6.66 2.71
CA GLU A 77 6.86 5.31 2.47
C GLU A 77 6.45 5.17 1.01
N LEU A 78 5.84 6.22 0.43
CA LEU A 78 5.59 6.28 -1.00
C LEU A 78 6.87 6.12 -1.82
N ASN A 79 7.94 6.86 -1.48
CA ASN A 79 9.21 6.78 -2.21
C ASN A 79 9.82 5.37 -2.13
N TYR A 80 9.83 4.78 -0.94
CA TYR A 80 10.29 3.41 -0.73
C TYR A 80 9.54 2.42 -1.63
N TRP A 81 8.20 2.47 -1.65
CA TRP A 81 7.43 1.51 -2.43
C TRP A 81 7.56 1.69 -3.94
N LEU A 82 7.70 2.94 -4.41
CA LEU A 82 8.01 3.21 -5.82
C LEU A 82 9.37 2.61 -6.22
N LEU A 83 10.37 2.70 -5.34
CA LEU A 83 11.67 2.06 -5.54
C LEU A 83 11.53 0.52 -5.59
N MET A 84 10.79 -0.07 -4.64
CA MET A 84 10.62 -1.52 -4.55
C MET A 84 9.92 -2.13 -5.77
N VAL A 85 8.98 -1.40 -6.39
CA VAL A 85 8.34 -1.83 -7.65
C VAL A 85 9.12 -1.38 -8.89
N GLY A 86 10.34 -0.84 -8.74
CA GLY A 86 11.23 -0.53 -9.85
C GLY A 86 10.77 0.63 -10.73
N VAL A 87 10.09 1.63 -10.16
CA VAL A 87 9.86 2.91 -10.85
C VAL A 87 11.20 3.63 -11.03
N SER A 88 11.44 4.26 -12.18
CA SER A 88 12.71 4.95 -12.46
C SER A 88 12.95 6.13 -11.52
N SER A 89 14.20 6.56 -11.35
CA SER A 89 14.55 7.74 -10.55
C SER A 89 13.74 8.97 -10.96
N GLU A 90 13.64 9.22 -12.26
CA GLU A 90 13.01 10.41 -12.85
C GLU A 90 11.51 10.40 -12.58
N GLU A 91 10.84 9.26 -12.78
CA GLU A 91 9.40 9.13 -12.51
C GLU A 91 9.10 9.24 -11.00
N ARG A 92 9.96 8.67 -10.14
CA ARG A 92 9.81 8.84 -8.69
C ARG A 92 9.93 10.30 -8.28
N GLU A 93 10.93 11.02 -8.76
CA GLU A 93 11.12 12.45 -8.45
C GLU A 93 9.88 13.27 -8.83
N GLN A 94 9.29 13.03 -10.00
CA GLN A 94 8.05 13.70 -10.42
C GLN A 94 6.89 13.43 -9.45
N ILE A 95 6.70 12.18 -9.03
CA ILE A 95 5.64 11.80 -8.08
C ILE A 95 5.87 12.43 -6.70
N ILE A 96 7.11 12.43 -6.22
CA ILE A 96 7.50 12.98 -4.93
C ILE A 96 7.31 14.50 -4.89
N ASN A 97 7.75 15.21 -5.94
CA ASN A 97 7.58 16.66 -6.06
C ASN A 97 6.09 17.05 -6.06
N LYS A 98 5.27 16.32 -6.83
CA LYS A 98 3.81 16.52 -6.85
C LYS A 98 3.17 16.33 -5.47
N LYS A 99 3.64 15.35 -4.69
CA LYS A 99 3.16 15.12 -3.32
C LYS A 99 3.62 16.23 -2.36
N SER A 100 4.87 16.69 -2.45
CA SER A 100 5.37 17.77 -1.59
C SER A 100 4.67 19.10 -1.85
N GLU A 101 4.38 19.44 -3.10
CA GLU A 101 3.60 20.63 -3.46
C GLU A 101 2.21 20.57 -2.82
N SER A 102 1.56 19.40 -2.89
CA SER A 102 0.25 19.18 -2.27
C SER A 102 0.30 19.36 -0.75
N ASN A 103 1.36 18.91 -0.08
CA ASN A 103 1.55 19.12 1.37
C ASN A 103 1.80 20.60 1.72
N HIS A 104 2.51 21.34 0.86
CA HIS A 104 2.82 22.76 1.09
C HIS A 104 1.55 23.64 1.08
N VAL A 105 0.57 23.32 0.22
CA VAL A 105 -0.73 24.03 0.16
C VAL A 105 -1.49 23.96 1.49
N TRP A 106 -1.35 22.89 2.26
CA TRP A 106 -1.99 22.76 3.58
C TRP A 106 -1.22 23.48 4.69
N ASN A 107 0.12 23.48 4.63
CA ASN A 107 0.95 24.15 5.64
C ASN A 107 0.79 25.68 5.62
N ASN A 108 0.54 26.28 4.44
CA ASN A 108 0.44 27.73 4.32
C ASN A 108 -0.90 28.32 4.81
N ARG A 109 -1.85 27.48 5.25
CA ARG A 109 -3.15 27.94 5.79
C ARG A 109 -3.10 28.29 7.28
N TYR A 110 -2.01 27.98 7.98
CA TYR A 110 -1.87 28.20 9.42
C TYR A 110 -0.66 29.06 9.81
N SER A 111 -0.04 29.75 8.85
CA SER A 111 0.96 30.78 9.15
C SER A 111 0.23 32.05 9.59
N TYR A 112 0.09 32.22 10.91
CA TYR A 112 -0.28 33.49 11.57
C TYR A 112 0.94 34.39 11.72
#